data_AF-A0A1L9T7W1-F1
#
_entry.id   AF-A0A1L9T7W1-F1
#
_cell.length_a   1.000
_cell.length_b   1.000
_cell.length_c   1.000
_cell.angle_alpha   90.00
_cell.angle_beta   90.00
_cell.angle_gamma   90.00
#
_symmetry.space_group_name_H-M   'P 1'
#
loop_
_entity.id
_entity.type
_entity.pdbx_description
1 polymer ?
#
loop_
_entity_poly.entity_id
_entity_poly.type
_entity_poly.pdbx_seq_one_letter_code
_entity_poly.pdbx_strand_id
1 'polypeptide(L)'
;MPNSVNTFHLFPRLPTELRFAIWRLCLPHNRVMELDEQSVDLIWEECPCPCSKNWQISWTNRAPPTITRVCHESRAVAFETGSPQQLPDFTNSDTERFSNYQIGTPWLDKVRDSVHLNWEPFVDIEWQSYEWGDPVRCLMAIAARTRSGRASIMLGLLQVFQLRERPEESDPHYRWTRSGLADLMRTRASWDVVIMEPVIIHADVEAAAGPFGLLADARVQLVDAGDNEQINTFMALGEIPGVTIGAGFGQEELATGKQELRDAVKTVFGSEYNAPVMRPAVMFRLCTKACI
;
A
#
# COMPACT_ATOMS: atom_id res chain seq x y z
N MET A 1 -5.94 26.95 -37.90
CA MET A 1 -5.73 27.88 -36.76
C MET A 1 -5.38 27.03 -35.55
N PRO A 2 -4.33 27.37 -34.78
CA PRO A 2 -3.97 26.59 -33.59
C PRO A 2 -4.98 26.90 -32.47
N ASN A 3 -5.56 25.86 -31.88
CA ASN A 3 -6.45 25.96 -30.72
C ASN A 3 -5.77 26.78 -29.62
N SER A 4 -6.40 27.87 -29.17
CA SER A 4 -5.91 28.60 -28.00
C SER A 4 -5.99 27.66 -26.81
N VAL A 5 -4.84 27.25 -26.29
CA VAL A 5 -4.76 26.45 -25.06
C VAL A 5 -5.43 27.29 -23.97
N ASN A 6 -6.59 26.82 -23.48
CA ASN A 6 -7.37 27.46 -22.41
C ASN A 6 -6.51 27.55 -21.14
N THR A 7 -5.73 28.61 -21.04
CA THR A 7 -4.87 28.86 -19.88
C THR A 7 -5.74 29.56 -18.84
N PHE A 8 -5.93 28.93 -17.68
CA PHE A 8 -6.75 29.51 -16.61
C PHE A 8 -6.00 30.67 -15.94
N HIS A 9 -6.14 31.88 -16.50
CA HIS A 9 -5.41 33.08 -16.08
C HIS A 9 -5.84 33.65 -14.71
N LEU A 10 -6.91 33.14 -14.11
CA LEU A 10 -7.42 33.63 -12.82
C LEU A 10 -6.65 33.07 -11.63
N PHE A 11 -6.07 31.86 -11.75
CA PHE A 11 -5.36 31.24 -10.62
C PHE A 11 -4.20 32.09 -10.09
N PRO A 12 -3.30 32.64 -10.92
CA PRO A 12 -2.22 33.51 -10.42
C PRO A 12 -2.71 34.83 -9.79
N ARG A 13 -3.97 35.22 -10.02
CA ARG A 13 -4.57 36.44 -9.46
C ARG A 13 -5.20 36.24 -8.09
N LEU A 14 -5.32 34.99 -7.62
CA LEU A 14 -5.82 34.69 -6.29
C LEU A 14 -4.78 35.09 -5.22
N PRO A 15 -5.22 35.54 -4.04
CA PRO A 15 -4.36 35.66 -2.86
C PRO A 15 -3.54 34.39 -2.62
N THR A 16 -2.31 34.54 -2.14
CA THR A 16 -1.36 33.42 -1.95
C THR A 16 -1.94 32.34 -1.02
N GLU A 17 -2.68 32.75 0.01
CA GLU A 17 -3.33 31.85 0.97
C GLU A 17 -4.34 30.92 0.27
N LEU A 18 -5.14 31.46 -0.67
CA LEU A 18 -6.09 30.67 -1.45
C LEU A 18 -5.38 29.74 -2.42
N ARG A 19 -4.30 30.19 -3.06
CA ARG A 19 -3.49 29.35 -3.97
C ARG A 19 -2.87 28.18 -3.21
N PHE A 20 -2.33 28.42 -2.02
CA PHE A 20 -1.78 27.35 -1.17
C PHE A 20 -2.88 26.42 -0.64
N ALA A 21 -4.05 26.94 -0.29
CA ALA A 21 -5.18 26.10 0.09
C ALA A 21 -5.61 25.19 -1.06
N ILE A 22 -5.71 25.71 -2.29
CA ILE A 22 -5.99 24.91 -3.48
C ILE A 22 -4.92 23.84 -3.69
N TRP A 23 -3.63 24.20 -3.60
CA TRP A 23 -2.56 23.20 -3.74
C TRP A 23 -2.62 22.10 -2.68
N ARG A 24 -2.95 22.44 -1.43
CA ARG A 24 -3.12 21.44 -0.35
C ARG A 24 -4.29 20.50 -0.63
N LEU A 25 -5.37 20.99 -1.22
CA LEU A 25 -6.52 20.18 -1.63
C LEU A 25 -6.21 19.28 -2.84
N CYS A 26 -5.27 19.70 -3.70
CA CYS A 26 -4.80 18.90 -4.83
C CYS A 26 -3.77 17.83 -4.46
N LEU A 27 -3.31 17.76 -3.21
CA LEU A 27 -2.43 16.68 -2.78
C LEU A 27 -3.19 15.35 -2.86
N PRO A 28 -2.57 14.28 -3.38
CA PRO A 28 -3.18 12.96 -3.35
C PRO A 28 -3.39 12.53 -1.89
N HIS A 29 -4.52 11.89 -1.63
CA HIS A 29 -4.87 11.35 -0.33
C HIS A 29 -4.73 9.83 -0.36
N ASN A 30 -4.42 9.23 0.80
CA ASN A 30 -4.35 7.79 1.00
C ASN A 30 -3.37 7.05 0.07
N ARG A 31 -2.28 7.69 -0.37
CA ARG A 31 -1.25 6.93 -1.09
C ARG A 31 -0.65 5.88 -0.15
N VAL A 32 -0.20 4.81 -0.76
CA VAL A 32 0.55 3.77 -0.06
C VAL A 32 2.02 3.91 -0.41
N MET A 33 2.87 4.08 0.59
CA MET A 33 4.31 3.89 0.45
C MET A 33 4.61 2.41 0.67
N GLU A 34 4.81 1.69 -0.43
CA GLU A 34 5.24 0.29 -0.41
C GLU A 34 6.72 0.21 0.01
N LEU A 35 7.02 -0.64 0.99
CA LEU A 35 8.40 -0.90 1.42
C LEU A 35 9.13 -1.82 0.47
N ASP A 36 8.42 -2.77 -0.11
CA ASP A 36 8.90 -3.86 -0.93
C ASP A 36 7.99 -4.06 -2.15
N GLU A 37 8.53 -4.74 -3.16
CA GLU A 37 7.76 -5.10 -4.35
C GLU A 37 6.84 -6.29 -4.07
N GLN A 38 5.66 -6.27 -4.69
CA GLN A 38 4.76 -7.42 -4.66
C GLN A 38 5.30 -8.57 -5.50
N SER A 39 5.62 -9.69 -4.85
CA SER A 39 6.01 -10.94 -5.52
C SER A 39 4.84 -11.54 -6.28
N VAL A 40 4.83 -11.35 -7.60
CA VAL A 40 3.75 -11.74 -8.51
C VAL A 40 3.41 -13.23 -8.40
N ASP A 41 4.42 -14.08 -8.30
CA ASP A 41 4.26 -15.53 -8.26
C ASP A 41 3.72 -16.07 -6.92
N LEU A 42 3.67 -15.21 -5.89
CA LEU A 42 3.26 -15.58 -4.54
C LEU A 42 1.91 -15.01 -4.14
N ILE A 43 1.54 -13.85 -4.70
CA ILE A 43 0.31 -13.15 -4.37
C ILE A 43 -0.88 -13.67 -5.19
N TRP A 44 -0.64 -14.19 -6.39
CA TRP A 44 -1.69 -14.70 -7.27
C TRP A 44 -1.51 -16.19 -7.51
N GLU A 45 -2.42 -16.99 -6.97
CA GLU A 45 -2.45 -18.44 -7.23
C GLU A 45 -2.81 -18.76 -8.69
N GLU A 46 -3.56 -17.87 -9.34
CA GLU A 46 -4.06 -18.06 -10.70
C GLU A 46 -3.05 -17.60 -11.77
N CYS A 47 -2.72 -18.52 -12.68
CA CYS A 47 -2.00 -18.23 -13.92
C CYS A 47 -2.97 -18.19 -15.12
N PRO A 48 -2.97 -17.13 -15.94
CA PRO A 48 -2.03 -16.02 -15.92
C PRO A 48 -2.34 -14.99 -14.82
N CYS A 49 -1.28 -14.46 -14.18
CA CYS A 49 -1.41 -13.43 -13.15
C CYS A 49 -2.22 -12.23 -13.69
N PRO A 50 -3.03 -11.56 -12.85
CA PRO A 50 -3.87 -10.43 -13.26
C PRO A 50 -3.12 -9.29 -13.96
N CYS A 51 -1.83 -9.09 -13.68
CA CYS A 51 -1.02 -8.06 -14.33
C CYS A 51 0.48 -8.42 -14.45
N SER A 52 0.94 -8.69 -15.68
CA SER A 52 2.36 -8.96 -15.99
C SER A 52 3.31 -7.77 -15.72
N LYS A 53 2.79 -6.58 -15.44
CA LYS A 53 3.56 -5.37 -15.14
C LYS A 53 3.33 -4.85 -13.72
N ASN A 54 2.90 -5.70 -12.79
CA ASN A 54 2.67 -5.28 -11.41
C ASN A 54 3.88 -4.60 -10.76
N TRP A 55 5.10 -5.11 -11.02
CA TRP A 55 6.34 -4.49 -10.55
C TRP A 55 6.48 -3.02 -10.98
N GLN A 56 6.03 -2.66 -12.20
CA GLN A 56 6.06 -1.28 -12.68
C GLN A 56 5.14 -0.36 -11.88
N ILE A 57 4.06 -0.89 -11.29
CA ILE A 57 3.15 -0.13 -10.45
C ILE A 57 3.91 0.33 -9.21
N SER A 58 4.54 -0.58 -8.48
CA SER A 58 5.35 -0.25 -7.28
C SER A 58 6.49 0.71 -7.62
N TRP A 59 7.19 0.48 -8.74
CA TRP A 59 8.27 1.36 -9.21
C TRP A 59 7.81 2.77 -9.58
N THR A 60 6.58 2.92 -10.06
CA THR A 60 6.03 4.24 -10.38
C THR A 60 5.43 4.90 -9.14
N ASN A 61 4.82 4.11 -8.25
CA ASN A 61 4.22 4.55 -7.01
C ASN A 61 5.24 5.14 -6.03
N ARG A 62 6.50 4.67 -6.08
CA ARG A 62 7.61 5.24 -5.27
C ARG A 62 7.93 6.70 -5.62
N ALA A 63 7.55 7.19 -6.80
CA ALA A 63 7.91 8.53 -7.24
C ALA A 63 7.10 9.62 -6.49
N PRO A 64 7.66 10.83 -6.34
CA PRO A 64 6.91 11.96 -5.82
C PRO A 64 5.65 12.24 -6.65
N PRO A 65 4.54 12.70 -6.04
CA PRO A 65 3.30 12.96 -6.74
C PRO A 65 3.47 14.08 -7.78
N THR A 66 2.64 14.06 -8.82
CA THR A 66 2.75 14.96 -9.99
C THR A 66 2.75 16.44 -9.58
N ILE A 67 2.04 16.79 -8.52
CA ILE A 67 1.97 18.15 -7.96
C ILE A 67 3.36 18.72 -7.58
N THR A 68 4.36 17.88 -7.28
CA THR A 68 5.75 18.32 -7.03
C THR A 68 6.45 18.89 -8.27
N ARG A 69 5.89 18.67 -9.47
CA ARG A 69 6.46 19.04 -10.76
C ARG A 69 5.69 20.15 -11.49
N VAL A 70 4.55 20.61 -10.95
CA VAL A 70 3.70 21.61 -11.61
C VAL A 70 4.32 23.01 -11.56
N CYS A 71 4.59 23.55 -10.36
CA CYS A 71 5.26 24.84 -10.19
C CYS A 71 6.01 24.91 -8.85
N HIS A 72 6.65 26.04 -8.55
CA HIS A 72 7.39 26.22 -7.29
C HIS A 72 6.47 26.16 -6.07
N GLU A 73 5.28 26.76 -6.15
CA GLU A 73 4.34 26.80 -5.02
C GLU A 73 3.74 25.43 -4.71
N SER A 74 3.29 24.71 -5.75
CA SER A 74 2.75 23.37 -5.61
C SER A 74 3.81 22.41 -5.03
N ARG A 75 5.06 22.56 -5.47
CA ARG A 75 6.21 21.84 -4.90
C ARG A 75 6.40 22.18 -3.44
N ALA A 76 6.47 23.46 -3.08
CA ALA A 76 6.66 23.88 -1.69
C ALA A 76 5.58 23.27 -0.78
N VAL A 77 4.32 23.29 -1.22
CA VAL A 77 3.20 22.68 -0.50
C VAL A 77 3.37 21.17 -0.34
N ALA A 78 3.74 20.45 -1.41
CA ALA A 78 3.95 19.00 -1.34
C ALA A 78 5.10 18.61 -0.39
N PHE A 79 6.14 19.44 -0.28
CA PHE A 79 7.27 19.22 0.62
C PHE A 79 7.03 19.69 2.06
N GLU A 80 5.86 20.28 2.39
CA GLU A 80 5.51 20.61 3.78
C GLU A 80 5.45 19.35 4.66
N THR A 81 4.90 18.26 4.11
CA THR A 81 4.72 16.98 4.82
C THR A 81 5.29 15.78 4.08
N GLY A 82 5.58 15.92 2.78
CA GLY A 82 6.11 14.88 1.93
C GLY A 82 7.62 14.96 1.68
N SER A 83 8.28 13.81 1.65
CA SER A 83 9.68 13.71 1.22
C SER A 83 10.02 12.33 0.68
N PRO A 84 11.07 12.19 -0.15
CA PRO A 84 11.68 10.90 -0.40
C PRO A 84 12.26 10.35 0.90
N GLN A 85 12.05 9.05 1.15
CA GLN A 85 12.62 8.36 2.30
C GLN A 85 13.94 7.73 1.91
N GLN A 86 14.94 7.78 2.78
CA GLN A 86 16.22 7.11 2.54
C GLN A 86 16.11 5.66 3.02
N LEU A 87 15.96 4.75 2.06
CA LEU A 87 15.92 3.30 2.25
C LEU A 87 17.00 2.63 1.37
N PRO A 88 17.72 1.61 1.89
CA PRO A 88 17.72 1.16 3.27
C PRO A 88 18.34 2.19 4.22
N ASP A 89 17.96 2.14 5.49
CA ASP A 89 18.66 2.86 6.55
C ASP A 89 19.83 2.00 7.03
N PHE A 90 21.03 2.31 6.53
CA PHE A 90 22.26 1.61 6.89
C PHE A 90 22.68 1.80 8.35
N THR A 91 22.03 2.70 9.10
CA THR A 91 22.28 2.88 10.54
C THR A 91 21.44 1.97 11.41
N ASN A 92 20.48 1.26 10.83
CA ASN A 92 19.61 0.32 11.53
C ASN A 92 19.76 -1.08 10.91
N SER A 93 20.23 -2.03 11.71
CA SER A 93 20.48 -3.41 11.29
C SER A 93 19.21 -4.13 10.79
N ASP A 94 18.04 -3.78 11.33
CA ASP A 94 16.76 -4.37 10.92
C ASP A 94 16.38 -3.94 9.50
N THR A 95 16.74 -2.72 9.08
CA THR A 95 16.45 -2.17 7.75
C THR A 95 17.57 -2.42 6.75
N GLU A 96 18.83 -2.49 7.20
CA GLU A 96 20.00 -2.73 6.35
C GLU A 96 19.90 -4.09 5.66
N ARG A 97 19.56 -5.14 6.40
CA ARG A 97 19.46 -6.50 5.87
C ARG A 97 18.23 -6.71 4.99
N PHE A 98 17.15 -5.96 5.24
CA PHE A 98 15.92 -5.97 4.44
C PHE A 98 16.06 -5.23 3.09
N SER A 99 17.22 -4.60 2.83
CA SER A 99 17.50 -3.87 1.60
C SER A 99 17.29 -4.67 0.31
N ASN A 100 17.43 -6.00 0.36
CA ASN A 100 17.24 -6.86 -0.81
C ASN A 100 15.79 -6.89 -1.33
N TYR A 101 14.80 -6.58 -0.49
CA TYR A 101 13.40 -6.47 -0.88
C TYR A 101 12.96 -5.04 -1.16
N GLN A 102 13.74 -4.06 -0.67
CA GLN A 102 13.23 -2.71 -0.51
C GLN A 102 13.16 -1.94 -1.83
N ILE A 103 12.08 -1.19 -1.97
CA ILE A 103 11.98 -0.16 -2.99
C ILE A 103 12.89 1.00 -2.61
N GLY A 104 13.83 1.33 -3.50
CA GLY A 104 14.75 2.43 -3.30
C GLY A 104 14.05 3.79 -3.32
N THR A 105 14.34 4.62 -2.32
CA THR A 105 13.95 6.03 -2.22
C THR A 105 12.45 6.37 -2.42
N PRO A 106 11.52 5.68 -1.74
CA PRO A 106 10.09 5.90 -1.96
C PRO A 106 9.63 7.24 -1.38
N TRP A 107 8.64 7.87 -2.01
CA TRP A 107 7.99 9.06 -1.50
C TRP A 107 7.02 8.73 -0.37
N LEU A 108 7.00 9.57 0.67
CA LEU A 108 6.02 9.49 1.74
C LEU A 108 5.58 10.88 2.18
N ASP A 109 4.28 11.14 2.14
CA ASP A 109 3.61 12.18 2.91
C ASP A 109 3.25 11.65 4.30
N LYS A 110 3.95 12.12 5.33
CA LYS A 110 3.83 11.60 6.71
C LYS A 110 2.44 11.81 7.32
N VAL A 111 1.64 12.70 6.77
CA VAL A 111 0.29 13.03 7.26
C VAL A 111 -0.78 12.25 6.52
N ARG A 112 -0.58 11.97 5.23
CA ARG A 112 -1.62 11.42 4.34
C ARG A 112 -1.40 9.98 3.93
N ASP A 113 -0.14 9.56 3.88
CA ASP A 113 0.24 8.28 3.30
C ASP A 113 0.40 7.21 4.38
N SER A 114 0.14 5.97 3.96
CA SER A 114 0.33 4.78 4.80
C SER A 114 1.60 4.06 4.38
N VAL A 115 2.33 3.48 5.32
CA VAL A 115 3.46 2.60 5.03
C VAL A 115 2.94 1.18 4.92
N HIS A 116 3.23 0.48 3.82
CA HIS A 116 2.73 -0.88 3.59
C HIS A 116 3.86 -1.86 3.31
N LEU A 117 3.72 -3.07 3.83
CA LEU A 117 4.58 -4.21 3.60
C LEU A 117 3.81 -5.27 2.81
N ASN A 118 4.26 -5.51 1.59
CA ASN A 118 3.71 -6.54 0.70
C ASN A 118 4.21 -7.94 1.05
N TRP A 119 5.35 -8.04 1.71
CA TRP A 119 6.00 -9.29 2.07
C TRP A 119 5.09 -10.23 2.84
N GLU A 120 5.12 -11.50 2.45
CA GLU A 120 4.43 -12.60 3.12
C GLU A 120 5.42 -13.70 3.52
N PRO A 121 5.14 -14.48 4.59
CA PRO A 121 6.07 -15.50 5.08
C PRO A 121 6.52 -16.53 4.04
N PHE A 122 5.70 -16.81 3.03
CA PHE A 122 6.05 -17.75 1.97
C PHE A 122 7.23 -17.28 1.10
N VAL A 123 7.46 -15.96 1.01
CA VAL A 123 8.63 -15.38 0.32
C VAL A 123 9.93 -15.94 0.89
N ASP A 124 10.02 -16.08 2.22
CA ASP A 124 11.21 -16.65 2.85
C ASP A 124 11.43 -18.12 2.52
N ILE A 125 10.33 -18.88 2.40
CA ILE A 125 10.38 -20.29 2.05
C ILE A 125 10.86 -20.47 0.62
N GLU A 126 10.30 -19.70 -0.30
CA GLU A 126 10.63 -19.80 -1.73
C GLU A 126 12.06 -19.31 -2.01
N TRP A 127 12.45 -18.16 -1.44
CA TRP A 127 13.71 -17.49 -1.79
C TRP A 127 14.85 -17.79 -0.81
N GLN A 128 14.59 -18.57 0.25
CA GLN A 128 15.56 -18.90 1.30
C GLN A 128 16.18 -17.66 1.97
N SER A 129 15.38 -16.60 2.10
CA SER A 129 15.82 -15.24 2.41
C SER A 129 15.74 -14.89 3.90
N TYR A 130 15.74 -15.89 4.78
CA TYR A 130 15.66 -15.74 6.23
C TYR A 130 16.73 -14.81 6.83
N GLU A 131 17.89 -14.68 6.17
CA GLU A 131 18.97 -13.80 6.62
C GLU A 131 18.81 -12.33 6.18
N TRP A 132 17.86 -12.03 5.29
CA TRP A 132 17.62 -10.69 4.72
C TRP A 132 16.84 -9.75 5.67
N GLY A 133 17.09 -9.84 6.97
CA GLY A 133 16.49 -8.93 7.97
C GLY A 133 15.01 -9.21 8.25
N ASP A 134 14.47 -8.51 9.25
CA ASP A 134 13.12 -8.74 9.76
C ASP A 134 12.12 -7.75 9.09
N PRO A 135 11.16 -8.24 8.26
CA PRO A 135 10.23 -7.40 7.50
C PRO A 135 9.36 -6.51 8.39
N VAL A 136 8.85 -7.07 9.49
CA VAL A 136 7.90 -6.39 10.39
C VAL A 136 8.65 -5.35 11.23
N ARG A 137 9.87 -5.64 11.68
CA ARG A 137 10.75 -4.67 12.34
C ARG A 137 11.16 -3.55 11.40
N CYS A 138 11.47 -3.86 10.14
CA CYS A 138 11.74 -2.85 9.13
C CYS A 138 10.54 -1.90 8.98
N LEU A 139 9.33 -2.44 8.78
CA LEU A 139 8.10 -1.66 8.72
C LEU A 139 7.92 -0.77 9.95
N MET A 140 8.12 -1.33 11.15
CA MET A 140 8.00 -0.58 12.40
C MET A 140 9.04 0.53 12.52
N ALA A 141 10.30 0.26 12.17
CA ALA A 141 11.37 1.25 12.22
C ALA A 141 11.07 2.43 11.29
N ILE A 142 10.58 2.16 10.07
CA ILE A 142 10.20 3.20 9.12
C ILE A 142 8.97 3.96 9.59
N ALA A 143 7.93 3.28 10.05
CA ALA A 143 6.73 3.93 10.57
C ALA A 143 7.04 4.81 11.79
N ALA A 144 7.95 4.39 12.69
CA ALA A 144 8.39 5.19 13.83
C ALA A 144 9.23 6.41 13.41
N ARG A 145 10.21 6.23 12.53
CA ARG A 145 11.07 7.32 12.01
C ARG A 145 10.27 8.39 11.28
N THR A 146 9.29 7.96 10.48
CA THR A 146 8.46 8.85 9.68
C THR A 146 7.30 9.45 10.46
N ARG A 147 7.02 8.93 11.66
CA ARG A 147 5.81 9.22 12.44
C ARG A 147 4.52 9.02 11.64
N SER A 148 4.55 8.14 10.63
CA SER A 148 3.34 7.78 9.91
C SER A 148 2.38 7.08 10.86
N GLY A 149 1.16 7.60 10.93
CA GLY A 149 0.10 7.06 11.77
C GLY A 149 -0.39 5.68 11.30
N ARG A 150 -0.17 5.34 10.03
CA ARG A 150 -0.76 4.16 9.38
C ARG A 150 0.32 3.21 8.90
N ALA A 151 0.27 1.98 9.43
CA ALA A 151 1.08 0.87 8.98
C ALA A 151 0.15 -0.22 8.47
N SER A 152 0.52 -0.82 7.34
CA SER A 152 -0.29 -1.82 6.67
C SER A 152 0.52 -3.06 6.31
N ILE A 153 -0.15 -4.21 6.34
CA ILE A 153 0.40 -5.54 6.05
C ILE A 153 -0.59 -6.35 5.22
N MET A 154 -0.10 -7.42 4.58
CA MET A 154 -0.95 -8.46 3.98
C MET A 154 -1.50 -9.41 5.06
N LEU A 155 -2.70 -9.96 4.82
CA LEU A 155 -3.34 -10.93 5.73
C LEU A 155 -2.52 -12.21 5.90
N GLY A 156 -1.80 -12.66 4.86
CA GLY A 156 -1.00 -13.89 4.91
C GLY A 156 0.08 -13.88 6.00
N LEU A 157 0.54 -12.70 6.43
CA LEU A 157 1.43 -12.55 7.60
C LEU A 157 0.84 -13.17 8.87
N LEU A 158 -0.47 -13.06 9.07
CA LEU A 158 -1.17 -13.59 10.25
C LEU A 158 -1.61 -15.05 10.04
N GLN A 159 -2.03 -15.40 8.83
CA GLN A 159 -2.54 -16.73 8.49
C GLN A 159 -1.48 -17.83 8.61
N VAL A 160 -0.20 -17.49 8.50
CA VAL A 160 0.91 -18.45 8.64
C VAL A 160 0.84 -19.31 9.90
N PHE A 161 0.31 -18.78 11.01
CA PHE A 161 0.21 -19.52 12.27
C PHE A 161 -1.01 -20.45 12.34
N GLN A 162 -1.97 -20.33 11.43
CA GLN A 162 -3.12 -21.24 11.35
C GLN A 162 -2.71 -22.62 10.82
N LEU A 163 -1.63 -22.67 10.03
CA LEU A 163 -1.12 -23.89 9.41
C LEU A 163 -0.02 -24.57 10.25
N ARG A 164 0.48 -23.93 11.31
CA ARG A 164 1.55 -24.49 12.15
C ARG A 164 0.99 -25.37 13.26
N GLU A 165 1.49 -26.59 13.35
CA GLU A 165 1.18 -27.52 14.47
C GLU A 165 1.73 -27.03 15.81
N ARG A 166 2.94 -26.43 15.80
CA ARG A 166 3.67 -26.00 17.00
C ARG A 166 4.09 -24.52 16.90
N PRO A 167 3.14 -23.59 16.93
CA PRO A 167 3.38 -22.18 16.62
C PRO A 167 4.26 -21.44 17.65
N GLU A 168 4.45 -22.02 18.84
CA GLU A 168 5.32 -21.46 19.89
C GLU A 168 6.75 -21.98 19.86
N GLU A 169 7.02 -23.04 19.09
CA GLU A 169 8.38 -23.56 18.94
C GLU A 169 9.12 -22.77 17.87
N SER A 170 10.39 -22.46 18.15
CA SER A 170 11.30 -21.89 17.16
C SER A 170 11.47 -22.87 16.01
N ASP A 171 11.40 -22.37 14.78
CA ASP A 171 11.48 -23.17 13.56
C ASP A 171 12.38 -22.45 12.56
N PRO A 172 13.33 -23.13 11.91
CA PRO A 172 14.24 -22.51 10.96
C PRO A 172 13.53 -21.87 9.75
N HIS A 173 12.28 -22.24 9.46
CA HIS A 173 11.49 -21.70 8.34
C HIS A 173 10.55 -20.56 8.75
N TYR A 174 10.56 -20.11 10.01
CA TYR A 174 9.71 -19.01 10.47
C TYR A 174 10.50 -18.03 11.33
N ARG A 175 10.34 -16.73 11.04
CA ARG A 175 11.07 -15.66 11.76
C ARG A 175 10.65 -15.51 13.22
N TRP A 176 9.40 -15.83 13.54
CA TRP A 176 8.84 -15.62 14.87
C TRP A 176 8.06 -16.84 15.34
N THR A 177 8.06 -17.02 16.66
CA THR A 177 6.96 -17.73 17.32
C THR A 177 5.69 -16.88 17.22
N ARG A 178 4.53 -17.51 17.41
CA ARG A 178 3.25 -16.80 17.44
C ARG A 178 3.23 -15.71 18.51
N SER A 179 3.68 -16.03 19.73
CA SER A 179 3.80 -15.03 20.80
C SER A 179 4.76 -13.90 20.43
N GLY A 180 5.89 -14.22 19.79
CA GLY A 180 6.89 -13.26 19.36
C GLY A 180 6.36 -12.25 18.35
N LEU A 181 5.62 -12.72 17.33
CA LEU A 181 4.96 -11.80 16.39
C LEU A 181 3.86 -10.98 17.09
N ALA A 182 3.04 -11.62 17.94
CA ALA A 182 1.97 -10.92 18.64
C ALA A 182 2.49 -9.77 19.51
N ASP A 183 3.58 -10.00 20.26
CA ASP A 183 4.21 -8.97 21.08
C ASP A 183 4.83 -7.86 20.25
N LEU A 184 5.45 -8.20 19.12
CA LEU A 184 5.97 -7.22 18.16
C LEU A 184 4.86 -6.33 17.61
N MET A 185 3.73 -6.91 17.19
CA MET A 185 2.61 -6.16 16.60
C MET A 185 1.85 -5.29 17.62
N ARG A 186 1.80 -5.70 18.90
CA ARG A 186 1.17 -4.92 19.99
C ARG A 186 1.87 -3.60 20.30
N THR A 187 3.09 -3.41 19.82
CA THR A 187 3.81 -2.13 19.95
C THR A 187 3.12 -0.97 19.21
N ARG A 188 2.17 -1.27 18.31
CA ARG A 188 1.32 -0.27 17.64
C ARG A 188 -0.14 -0.48 18.03
N ALA A 189 -0.87 0.62 18.15
CA ALA A 189 -2.28 0.60 18.53
C ALA A 189 -3.20 0.08 17.40
N SER A 190 -2.80 0.23 16.14
CA SER A 190 -3.62 -0.20 15.00
C SER A 190 -2.80 -0.54 13.75
N TRP A 191 -3.36 -1.43 12.93
CA TRP A 191 -2.84 -1.89 11.65
C TRP A 191 -3.95 -1.90 10.61
N ASP A 192 -3.64 -1.52 9.38
CA ASP A 192 -4.51 -1.76 8.23
C ASP A 192 -4.09 -3.08 7.57
N VAL A 193 -5.01 -4.01 7.38
CA VAL A 193 -4.71 -5.36 6.90
C VAL A 193 -5.37 -5.57 5.56
N VAL A 194 -4.58 -5.84 4.53
CA VAL A 194 -5.06 -6.16 3.19
C VAL A 194 -5.60 -7.59 3.22
N ILE A 195 -6.93 -7.74 3.12
CA ILE A 195 -7.63 -9.00 3.42
C ILE A 195 -7.82 -9.92 2.22
N MET A 196 -7.31 -9.54 1.06
CA MET A 196 -7.47 -10.26 -0.20
C MET A 196 -6.38 -9.85 -1.17
N GLU A 197 -6.26 -10.59 -2.27
CA GLU A 197 -5.37 -10.24 -3.36
C GLU A 197 -5.63 -8.79 -3.84
N PRO A 198 -4.58 -8.01 -4.15
CA PRO A 198 -4.75 -6.65 -4.64
C PRO A 198 -5.56 -6.60 -5.94
N VAL A 199 -6.56 -5.73 -5.98
CA VAL A 199 -7.39 -5.51 -7.16
C VAL A 199 -6.63 -4.64 -8.16
N ILE A 200 -6.22 -5.24 -9.28
CA ILE A 200 -5.55 -4.52 -10.36
C ILE A 200 -6.57 -3.92 -11.32
N ILE A 201 -6.46 -2.62 -11.56
CA ILE A 201 -7.26 -1.89 -12.55
C ILE A 201 -6.34 -1.48 -13.69
N HIS A 202 -6.62 -1.97 -14.89
CA HIS A 202 -5.96 -1.52 -16.12
C HIS A 202 -6.79 -0.41 -16.73
N ALA A 203 -6.26 0.81 -16.68
CA ALA A 203 -6.91 1.99 -17.21
C ALA A 203 -5.86 3.01 -17.62
N ASP A 204 -6.15 3.84 -18.61
CA ASP A 204 -5.31 5.02 -18.83
C ASP A 204 -5.48 6.04 -17.69
N VAL A 205 -4.63 7.07 -17.71
CA VAL A 205 -4.61 8.10 -16.65
C VAL A 205 -5.92 8.90 -16.61
N GLU A 206 -6.58 9.10 -17.76
CA GLU A 206 -7.78 9.92 -17.85
C GLU A 206 -8.98 9.17 -17.26
N ALA A 207 -9.13 7.89 -17.61
CA ALA A 207 -10.17 7.02 -17.09
C ALA A 207 -10.02 6.75 -15.58
N ALA A 208 -8.78 6.69 -15.07
CA ALA A 208 -8.50 6.41 -13.66
C ALA A 208 -8.49 7.66 -12.76
N ALA A 209 -8.52 8.87 -13.34
CA ALA A 209 -8.51 10.11 -12.59
C ALA A 209 -9.75 10.24 -11.69
N GLY A 210 -9.56 10.78 -10.49
CA GLY A 210 -10.58 10.82 -9.44
C GLY A 210 -10.31 9.75 -8.39
N PRO A 211 -10.71 8.48 -8.59
CA PRO A 211 -10.48 7.41 -7.62
C PRO A 211 -9.00 7.21 -7.34
N PHE A 212 -8.12 7.30 -8.36
CA PHE A 212 -6.66 7.23 -8.19
C PHE A 212 -5.98 8.60 -7.95
N GLY A 213 -6.72 9.58 -7.45
CA GLY A 213 -6.25 10.96 -7.32
C GLY A 213 -6.46 11.78 -8.61
N LEU A 214 -6.21 13.08 -8.54
CA LEU A 214 -6.60 14.03 -9.59
C LEU A 214 -5.95 13.72 -10.95
N LEU A 215 -4.75 13.14 -10.93
CA LEU A 215 -3.97 12.79 -12.14
C LEU A 215 -3.52 11.33 -12.11
N ALA A 216 -4.33 10.46 -11.49
CA ALA A 216 -3.98 9.07 -11.24
C ALA A 216 -2.61 8.93 -10.52
N ASP A 217 -2.30 9.90 -9.66
CA ASP A 217 -1.03 9.98 -8.96
C ASP A 217 -1.01 9.15 -7.69
N ALA A 218 -2.17 8.81 -7.10
CA ALA A 218 -2.32 7.85 -6.02
C ALA A 218 -2.55 6.42 -6.55
N ARG A 219 -1.53 5.86 -7.24
CA ARG A 219 -1.63 4.60 -7.99
C ARG A 219 -1.91 3.35 -7.15
N VAL A 220 -1.54 3.37 -5.88
CA VAL A 220 -1.82 2.31 -4.92
C VAL A 220 -2.55 2.93 -3.75
N GLN A 221 -3.71 2.38 -3.42
CA GLN A 221 -4.57 2.86 -2.35
C GLN A 221 -5.12 1.74 -1.51
N LEU A 222 -5.32 2.04 -0.24
CA LEU A 222 -6.03 1.19 0.70
C LEU A 222 -7.39 1.81 0.99
N VAL A 223 -8.44 1.04 0.74
CA VAL A 223 -9.82 1.40 1.04
C VAL A 223 -10.29 0.53 2.19
N ASP A 224 -10.95 1.12 3.18
CA ASP A 224 -11.54 0.35 4.28
C ASP A 224 -12.55 -0.66 3.71
N ALA A 225 -12.48 -1.92 4.11
CA ALA A 225 -13.35 -2.96 3.57
C ALA A 225 -14.84 -2.75 3.93
N GLY A 226 -15.15 -1.87 4.88
CA GLY A 226 -16.50 -1.41 5.20
C GLY A 226 -16.98 -0.22 4.37
N ASP A 227 -16.10 0.47 3.65
CA ASP A 227 -16.45 1.62 2.80
C ASP A 227 -16.93 1.16 1.42
N ASN A 228 -18.19 0.71 1.40
CA ASN A 228 -18.84 0.25 0.17
C ASN A 228 -18.96 1.37 -0.88
N GLU A 229 -19.06 2.64 -0.48
CA GLU A 229 -19.18 3.76 -1.42
C GLU A 229 -17.87 3.96 -2.19
N GLN A 230 -16.74 3.98 -1.47
CA GLN A 230 -15.43 4.11 -2.10
C GLN A 230 -15.09 2.87 -2.92
N ILE A 231 -15.39 1.66 -2.42
CA ILE A 231 -15.22 0.41 -3.18
C ILE A 231 -16.02 0.45 -4.49
N ASN A 232 -17.31 0.81 -4.43
CA ASN A 232 -18.15 0.88 -5.63
C ASN A 232 -17.65 1.92 -6.62
N THR A 233 -17.04 3.01 -6.13
CA THR A 233 -16.39 4.03 -6.97
C THR A 233 -15.23 3.44 -7.77
N PHE A 234 -14.40 2.58 -7.18
CA PHE A 234 -13.34 1.88 -7.93
C PHE A 234 -13.91 0.84 -8.89
N MET A 235 -14.93 0.09 -8.48
CA MET A 235 -15.53 -0.95 -9.33
C MET A 235 -16.28 -0.38 -10.54
N ALA A 236 -16.88 0.80 -10.40
CA ALA A 236 -17.54 1.51 -11.50
C ALA A 236 -16.57 1.89 -12.64
N LEU A 237 -15.24 1.92 -12.38
CA LEU A 237 -14.26 2.12 -13.46
C LEU A 237 -14.34 1.01 -14.51
N GLY A 238 -14.75 -0.21 -14.14
CA GLY A 238 -14.93 -1.33 -15.07
C GLY A 238 -16.06 -1.11 -16.09
N GLU A 239 -16.94 -0.13 -15.87
CA GLU A 239 -17.99 0.25 -16.82
C GLU A 239 -17.45 1.17 -17.93
N ILE A 240 -16.25 1.72 -17.77
CA ILE A 240 -15.62 2.62 -18.74
C ILE A 240 -15.02 1.80 -19.90
N PRO A 241 -15.31 2.15 -21.17
CA PRO A 241 -14.73 1.46 -22.32
C PRO A 241 -13.20 1.45 -22.28
N GLY A 242 -12.60 0.27 -22.37
CA GLY A 242 -11.14 0.08 -22.38
C GLY A 242 -10.50 -0.07 -21.00
N VAL A 243 -11.30 0.00 -19.93
CA VAL A 243 -10.86 -0.35 -18.57
C VAL A 243 -11.12 -1.82 -18.30
N THR A 244 -10.17 -2.50 -17.66
CA THR A 244 -10.37 -3.85 -17.12
C THR A 244 -10.02 -3.89 -15.64
N ILE A 245 -10.76 -4.68 -14.88
CA ILE A 245 -10.48 -4.95 -13.46
C ILE A 245 -10.12 -6.43 -13.38
N GLY A 246 -9.05 -6.75 -12.65
CA GLY A 246 -8.66 -8.13 -12.37
C GLY A 246 -9.82 -8.94 -11.80
N ALA A 247 -9.91 -10.22 -12.17
CA ALA A 247 -10.96 -11.10 -11.66
C ALA A 247 -10.85 -11.26 -10.13
N GLY A 248 -11.97 -11.60 -9.46
CA GLY A 248 -11.95 -12.01 -8.05
C GLY A 248 -12.46 -11.00 -7.02
N PHE A 249 -13.14 -9.92 -7.43
CA PHE A 249 -13.71 -8.96 -6.47
C PHE A 249 -15.24 -9.03 -6.37
N GLY A 250 -15.74 -9.33 -5.17
CA GLY A 250 -17.17 -9.33 -4.86
C GLY A 250 -17.46 -9.25 -3.35
N GLN A 251 -18.74 -9.12 -3.01
CA GLN A 251 -19.20 -8.98 -1.62
C GLN A 251 -18.98 -10.27 -0.81
N GLU A 252 -18.99 -11.43 -1.47
CA GLU A 252 -18.72 -12.72 -0.83
C GLU A 252 -17.24 -12.83 -0.45
N GLU A 253 -16.33 -12.47 -1.36
CA GLU A 253 -14.89 -12.46 -1.14
C GLU A 253 -14.51 -11.47 -0.03
N LEU A 254 -15.15 -10.29 0.00
CA LEU A 254 -14.98 -9.34 1.11
C LEU A 254 -15.45 -9.89 2.45
N ALA A 255 -16.58 -10.61 2.48
CA ALA A 255 -17.09 -11.23 3.70
C ALA A 255 -16.15 -12.34 4.19
N THR A 256 -15.64 -13.16 3.26
CA THR A 256 -14.66 -14.21 3.51
C THR A 256 -13.35 -13.62 4.06
N GLY A 257 -12.73 -12.65 3.39
CA GLY A 257 -11.49 -12.02 3.87
C GLY A 257 -11.64 -11.34 5.24
N LYS A 258 -12.81 -10.74 5.53
CA LYS A 258 -13.11 -10.20 6.88
C LYS A 258 -13.21 -11.31 7.93
N GLN A 259 -13.75 -12.46 7.57
CA GLN A 259 -13.86 -13.61 8.47
C GLN A 259 -12.49 -14.24 8.71
N GLU A 260 -11.69 -14.44 7.66
CA GLU A 260 -10.32 -14.93 7.75
C GLU A 260 -9.44 -14.04 8.61
N LEU A 261 -9.57 -12.70 8.48
CA LEU A 261 -8.90 -11.76 9.37
C LEU A 261 -9.28 -12.00 10.84
N ARG A 262 -10.58 -12.15 11.15
CA ARG A 262 -11.03 -12.42 12.52
C ARG A 262 -10.43 -13.71 13.06
N ASP A 263 -10.38 -14.75 12.25
CA ASP A 263 -9.85 -16.04 12.66
C ASP A 263 -8.33 -16.00 12.82
N ALA A 264 -7.61 -15.33 11.93
CA ALA A 264 -6.17 -15.12 12.03
C ALA A 264 -5.80 -14.29 13.28
N VAL A 265 -6.60 -13.25 13.59
CA VAL A 265 -6.44 -12.46 14.83
C VAL A 265 -6.65 -13.32 16.07
N LYS A 266 -7.68 -14.16 16.11
CA LYS A 266 -7.90 -15.09 17.23
C LYS A 266 -6.76 -16.07 17.37
N THR A 267 -6.24 -16.60 16.26
CA THR A 267 -5.07 -17.49 16.27
C THR A 267 -3.86 -16.77 16.85
N VAL A 268 -3.47 -15.62 16.30
CA VAL A 268 -2.23 -14.93 16.70
C VAL A 268 -2.31 -14.32 18.09
N PHE A 269 -3.44 -13.71 18.48
CA PHE A 269 -3.56 -12.95 19.73
C PHE A 269 -4.35 -13.67 20.83
N GLY A 270 -4.95 -14.83 20.52
CA GLY A 270 -5.84 -15.59 21.40
C GLY A 270 -7.26 -15.02 21.48
N SER A 271 -7.43 -13.71 21.30
CA SER A 271 -8.72 -13.05 21.15
C SER A 271 -8.58 -11.68 20.49
N GLU A 272 -9.68 -11.15 19.95
CA GLU A 272 -9.73 -9.80 19.38
C GLU A 272 -9.47 -8.70 20.45
N TYR A 273 -9.81 -8.96 21.72
CA TYR A 273 -9.55 -8.01 22.82
C TYR A 273 -8.07 -7.87 23.18
N ASN A 274 -7.26 -8.89 22.86
CA ASN A 274 -5.82 -8.89 23.12
C ASN A 274 -5.00 -8.44 21.91
N ALA A 275 -5.66 -8.12 20.81
CA ALA A 275 -5.05 -7.67 19.57
C ALA A 275 -5.05 -6.13 19.50
N PRO A 276 -4.07 -5.52 18.81
CA PRO A 276 -4.22 -4.15 18.36
C PRO A 276 -5.40 -4.05 17.37
N VAL A 277 -5.89 -2.84 17.11
CA VAL A 277 -7.00 -2.65 16.18
C VAL A 277 -6.57 -3.07 14.77
N MET A 278 -7.16 -4.14 14.25
CA MET A 278 -6.93 -4.61 12.88
C MET A 278 -8.06 -4.12 11.98
N ARG A 279 -7.75 -3.18 11.08
CA ARG A 279 -8.72 -2.62 10.14
C ARG A 279 -8.65 -3.39 8.82
N PRO A 280 -9.71 -4.09 8.40
CA PRO A 280 -9.71 -4.75 7.11
C PRO A 280 -9.69 -3.72 5.98
N ALA A 281 -8.83 -3.91 4.99
CA ALA A 281 -8.67 -3.03 3.85
C ALA A 281 -8.57 -3.81 2.54
N VAL A 282 -8.99 -3.18 1.46
CA VAL A 282 -8.81 -3.65 0.08
C VAL A 282 -7.73 -2.78 -0.56
N MET A 283 -6.75 -3.42 -1.19
CA MET A 283 -5.74 -2.71 -1.96
C MET A 283 -6.18 -2.59 -3.42
N PHE A 284 -6.30 -1.37 -3.92
CA PHE A 284 -6.49 -1.09 -5.34
C PHE A 284 -5.18 -0.60 -5.96
N ARG A 285 -4.85 -1.15 -7.13
CA ARG A 285 -3.61 -0.84 -7.86
C ARG A 285 -3.92 -0.46 -9.30
N LEU A 286 -3.41 0.68 -9.75
CA LEU A 286 -3.58 1.15 -11.11
C LEU A 286 -2.42 0.74 -12.02
N CYS A 287 -2.73 -0.03 -13.06
CA CYS A 287 -1.83 -0.29 -14.17
C CYS A 287 -2.20 0.57 -15.39
N THR A 288 -1.34 1.54 -15.72
CA THR A 288 -1.54 2.41 -16.89
C THR A 288 -0.97 1.86 -18.19
N LYS A 289 -0.70 0.55 -18.25
CA LYS A 289 -0.10 -0.10 -19.41
C LYS A 289 -1.04 -1.20 -19.89
N ALA A 290 -1.15 -1.36 -21.21
CA ALA A 290 -1.76 -2.55 -21.78
C ALA A 290 -0.98 -3.78 -21.28
N CYS A 291 -1.64 -4.56 -20.44
CA CYS A 291 -1.22 -5.88 -19.98
C CYS A 291 -2.35 -6.81 -20.41
N ILE A 292 -2.02 -7.80 -21.23
CA ILE A 292 -2.88 -8.91 -21.63
C ILE A 292 -2.02 -10.15 -21.43
#